data_AF-A0A800F0Q5-F1
#
_entry.id   AF-A0A800F0Q5-F1
#
_cell.length_a   1.000
_cell.length_b   1.000
_cell.length_c   1.000
_cell.angle_alpha   90.00
_cell.angle_beta   90.00
_cell.angle_gamma   90.00
#
_symmetry.space_group_name_H-M   'P 1'
#
loop_
_entity.id
_entity.type
_entity.pdbx_description
1 polymer ?
#
loop_
_entity_poly.entity_id
_entity_poly.type
_entity_poly.pdbx_seq_one_letter_code
_entity_poly.pdbx_strand_id
1 'polypeptide(L)'
;MDLNRSHEKVKAIFLKIAPDLEWSQLDEVIEVVQESGIHGLIATNTTISRDGLKSSEAEVVAIGNGGLSGAPLTNRATEVIKYISDKTEGKLPI
;
A
#
# COMPACT_ATOMS: atom_id res chain seq x y z
N MET A 1 -3.32 -7.26 19.17
CA MET A 1 -2.02 -7.96 19.14
C MET A 1 -1.91 -9.10 20.16
N ASP A 2 -2.63 -9.04 21.29
CA ASP A 2 -2.47 -10.01 22.39
C ASP A 2 -2.80 -11.45 22.02
N LEU A 3 -3.83 -11.67 21.18
CA LEU A 3 -4.14 -13.01 20.68
C LEU A 3 -2.96 -13.61 19.90
N ASN A 4 -2.34 -12.85 19.01
CA ASN A 4 -1.16 -13.28 18.27
C ASN A 4 0.03 -13.59 19.21
N ARG A 5 0.16 -12.83 20.30
CA ARG A 5 1.19 -13.04 21.34
C ARG A 5 0.91 -14.24 22.26
N SER A 6 -0.32 -14.74 22.32
CA SER A 6 -0.69 -15.91 23.14
C SER A 6 -0.34 -17.25 22.50
N HIS A 7 0.00 -17.29 21.21
CA HIS A 7 0.41 -18.51 20.53
C HIS A 7 1.88 -18.85 20.82
N GLU A 8 2.23 -20.15 20.82
CA GLU A 8 3.61 -20.64 20.99
C GLU A 8 4.59 -19.98 20.00
N LYS A 9 4.12 -19.72 18.78
CA LYS A 9 4.86 -18.98 17.75
C LYS A 9 4.09 -17.72 17.38
N VAL A 10 4.64 -16.57 17.73
CA VAL A 10 4.14 -15.26 17.32
C VAL A 10 4.38 -15.09 15.82
N LYS A 11 3.34 -14.69 15.07
CA LYS A 11 3.45 -14.44 13.63
C LYS A 11 3.61 -12.95 13.37
N ALA A 12 4.51 -12.58 12.47
CA ALA A 12 4.60 -11.19 12.03
C ALA A 12 3.30 -10.79 11.32
N ILE A 13 2.79 -9.61 11.66
CA ILE A 13 1.57 -9.01 11.09
C ILE A 13 1.99 -7.79 10.30
N PHE A 14 1.60 -7.76 9.04
CA PHE A 14 1.84 -6.65 8.11
C PHE A 14 0.51 -6.06 7.65
N LEU A 15 0.51 -4.77 7.33
CA LEU A 15 -0.64 -4.08 6.73
C LEU A 15 -0.35 -3.76 5.27
N LYS A 16 -1.19 -4.27 4.35
CA LYS A 16 -1.09 -3.98 2.92
C LYS A 16 -1.96 -2.79 2.55
N ILE A 17 -1.37 -1.77 1.92
CA ILE A 17 -2.03 -0.50 1.62
C ILE A 17 -2.31 -0.33 0.13
N ALA A 18 -3.34 0.44 -0.22
CA ALA A 18 -3.61 0.86 -1.59
C ALA A 18 -2.69 2.04 -1.99
N PRO A 19 -2.33 2.16 -3.28
CA PRO A 19 -1.54 3.29 -3.79
C PRO A 19 -2.36 4.60 -3.92
N ASP A 20 -3.69 4.49 -3.87
CA ASP A 20 -4.65 5.57 -4.13
C ASP A 20 -4.97 6.41 -2.88
N LEU A 21 -4.16 6.30 -1.83
CA LEU A 21 -4.25 7.14 -0.65
C LEU A 21 -3.58 8.49 -0.90
N GLU A 22 -4.20 9.54 -0.36
CA GLU A 22 -3.55 10.84 -0.23
C GLU A 22 -2.39 10.77 0.76
N TRP A 23 -1.40 11.65 0.61
CA TRP A 23 -0.20 11.64 1.46
C TRP A 23 -0.51 11.81 2.96
N SER A 24 -1.52 12.60 3.30
CA SER A 24 -1.96 12.77 4.69
C SER A 24 -2.59 11.50 5.26
N GLN A 25 -3.34 10.75 4.45
CA GLN A 25 -3.91 9.47 4.86
C GLN A 25 -2.80 8.43 5.07
N LEU A 26 -1.73 8.50 4.28
CA LEU A 26 -0.56 7.65 4.46
C LEU A 26 0.20 8.00 5.75
N ASP A 27 0.30 9.29 6.11
CA ASP A 27 0.85 9.72 7.40
C ASP A 27 0.05 9.14 8.58
N GLU A 28 -1.29 9.20 8.53
CA GLU A 28 -2.17 8.59 9.53
C GLU A 28 -1.97 7.07 9.65
N VAL A 29 -1.81 6.37 8.51
CA VAL A 29 -1.51 4.93 8.51
C VAL A 29 -0.16 4.63 9.16
N ILE A 30 0.87 5.43 8.89
CA ILE A 30 2.19 5.26 9.48
C ILE A 30 2.13 5.41 11.01
N GLU A 31 1.43 6.44 11.50
CA GLU A 31 1.24 6.67 12.93
C GLU A 31 0.55 5.46 13.60
N VAL A 32 -0.59 5.01 13.04
CA VAL A 32 -1.30 3.84 13.56
C VAL A 32 -0.43 2.58 13.56
N VAL A 33 0.38 2.36 12.53
CA VAL A 33 1.27 1.19 12.45
C VAL A 33 2.34 1.23 13.55
N GLN A 34 2.92 2.41 13.81
CA GLN A 34 3.93 2.58 14.86
C GLN A 34 3.36 2.36 16.27
N GLU A 35 2.09 2.68 16.49
CA GLU A 35 1.43 2.53 17.79
C GLU A 35 0.81 1.13 18.01
N SER A 36 0.42 0.43 16.93
CA SER A 36 -0.39 -0.79 17.01
C SER A 36 0.39 -2.10 17.14
N GLY A 37 1.72 -2.06 17.06
CA GLY A 37 2.58 -3.25 17.09
C GLY A 37 2.57 -4.06 15.79
N ILE A 38 2.18 -3.44 14.67
CA ILE A 38 2.31 -4.00 13.33
C ILE A 38 3.80 -4.02 12.95
N HIS A 39 4.23 -5.07 12.27
CA HIS A 39 5.66 -5.34 12.02
C HIS A 39 6.18 -4.66 10.75
N GLY A 40 5.30 -4.19 9.88
CA GLY A 40 5.65 -3.49 8.66
C GLY A 40 4.45 -3.23 7.75
N LEU A 41 4.74 -2.57 6.65
CA LEU A 41 3.78 -2.30 5.57
C LEU A 41 4.07 -3.17 4.35
N ILE A 42 3.05 -3.41 3.53
CA ILE A 42 3.22 -3.94 2.17
C ILE A 42 2.67 -2.87 1.22
N ALA A 43 3.57 -2.20 0.51
CA ALA A 43 3.25 -1.17 -0.47
C ALA A 43 3.53 -1.69 -1.89
N THR A 44 2.57 -1.83 -2.80
CA THR A 44 1.13 -1.50 -2.70
C THR A 44 0.23 -2.62 -3.20
N ASN A 45 -1.07 -2.50 -2.94
CA ASN A 45 -2.11 -3.25 -3.64
C ASN A 45 -2.32 -2.66 -5.06
N THR A 46 -3.40 -3.07 -5.72
CA THR A 46 -3.84 -2.54 -7.02
C THR A 46 -4.27 -1.08 -6.94
N THR A 47 -4.27 -0.37 -8.07
CA THR A 47 -4.81 1.00 -8.19
C THR A 47 -6.16 1.02 -8.90
N ILE A 48 -7.04 1.94 -8.54
CA ILE A 48 -8.25 2.24 -9.32
C ILE A 48 -8.00 3.23 -10.46
N SER A 49 -6.87 3.95 -10.46
CA SER A 49 -6.53 4.88 -11.54
C SER A 49 -6.39 4.15 -12.86
N ARG A 50 -6.85 4.81 -13.93
CA ARG A 50 -6.72 4.38 -15.33
C ARG A 50 -5.76 5.30 -16.10
N ASP A 51 -5.05 6.18 -15.40
CA ASP A 51 -4.17 7.18 -16.00
C ASP A 51 -2.96 6.53 -16.66
N GLY A 52 -2.54 7.07 -17.80
CA GLY A 52 -1.36 6.59 -18.53
C GLY A 52 -1.56 5.25 -19.25
N LEU A 53 -2.79 4.70 -19.28
CA LEU A 53 -3.10 3.54 -20.11
C LEU A 53 -3.03 3.89 -21.60
N LYS A 54 -2.51 2.95 -22.39
CA LYS A 54 -2.46 3.05 -23.86
C LYS A 54 -3.77 2.60 -24.54
N SER A 55 -4.58 1.83 -23.82
CA SER A 55 -5.90 1.40 -24.27
C SER A 55 -6.81 2.61 -24.42
N SER A 56 -7.72 2.56 -25.40
CA SER A 56 -8.71 3.62 -25.59
C SER A 56 -9.68 3.70 -24.42
N GLU A 57 -10.28 4.87 -24.21
CA GLU A 57 -11.30 5.06 -23.17
C GLU A 57 -12.49 4.09 -23.33
N ALA A 58 -12.92 3.84 -24.57
CA ALA A 58 -13.98 2.88 -24.86
C ALA A 58 -13.63 1.45 -24.42
N GLU A 59 -12.38 1.01 -24.64
CA GLU A 59 -11.92 -0.29 -24.16
C GLU A 59 -11.86 -0.35 -22.63
N VAL A 60 -11.35 0.71 -21.98
CA VAL A 60 -11.29 0.79 -20.51
C VAL A 60 -12.68 0.72 -19.90
N VAL A 61 -13.65 1.45 -20.46
CA VAL A 61 -15.06 1.41 -20.03
C VAL A 61 -15.66 0.02 -20.23
N ALA A 62 -15.38 -0.64 -21.36
CA ALA A 62 -15.88 -1.98 -21.65
C ALA A 62 -15.31 -3.06 -20.69
N ILE A 63 -14.05 -2.92 -20.26
CA ILE A 63 -13.43 -3.79 -19.25
C ILE A 63 -14.10 -3.59 -17.87
N GLY A 64 -14.42 -2.33 -17.53
CA GLY A 64 -15.16 -1.99 -16.33
C GLY A 64 -14.30 -1.83 -15.07
N ASN A 65 -14.97 -1.96 -13.92
CA ASN A 65 -14.40 -1.65 -12.62
C ASN A 65 -13.47 -2.77 -12.10
N GLY A 66 -12.47 -2.38 -11.31
CA GLY A 66 -11.53 -3.30 -10.68
C GLY A 66 -10.14 -2.69 -10.55
N GLY A 67 -9.26 -3.37 -9.82
CA GLY A 67 -7.89 -2.90 -9.59
C GLY A 67 -6.95 -3.21 -10.76
N LEU A 68 -6.14 -2.22 -11.14
CA LEU A 68 -5.04 -2.35 -12.10
C LEU A 68 -3.72 -2.69 -11.38
N SER A 69 -2.92 -3.54 -12.01
CA SER A 69 -1.61 -3.99 -11.51
C SER A 69 -0.55 -3.86 -12.62
N GLY A 70 0.71 -4.13 -12.28
CA GLY A 70 1.80 -4.25 -13.24
C GLY A 70 2.38 -2.90 -13.65
N ALA A 71 2.89 -2.81 -14.88
CA ALA A 71 3.67 -1.67 -15.38
C ALA A 71 3.02 -0.29 -15.18
N PRO A 72 1.71 -0.10 -15.38
CA PRO A 72 1.07 1.21 -15.14
C PRO A 72 1.17 1.68 -13.67
N LEU A 73 1.27 0.76 -12.73
CA LEU A 73 1.34 1.05 -11.29
C LEU A 73 2.77 1.29 -10.78
N THR A 74 3.80 0.92 -11.55
CA THR A 74 5.20 0.88 -11.06
C THR A 74 5.67 2.21 -10.48
N ASN A 75 5.43 3.34 -11.16
CA ASN A 75 5.89 4.65 -10.70
C ASN A 75 5.20 5.04 -9.39
N ARG A 76 3.86 4.95 -9.36
CA ARG A 76 3.09 5.29 -8.17
C ARG A 76 3.44 4.40 -6.97
N ALA A 77 3.62 3.09 -7.18
CA ALA A 77 4.05 2.19 -6.11
C ALA A 77 5.43 2.58 -5.57
N THR A 78 6.38 2.96 -6.44
CA THR A 78 7.72 3.40 -6.05
C THR A 78 7.68 4.71 -5.27
N GLU A 79 6.84 5.67 -5.67
CA GLU A 79 6.63 6.92 -4.94
C GLU A 79 6.10 6.66 -3.52
N VAL A 80 5.11 5.77 -3.37
CA VAL A 80 4.56 5.41 -2.07
C VAL A 80 5.63 4.74 -1.20
N ILE A 81 6.38 3.79 -1.73
CA ILE A 81 7.49 3.15 -0.98
C ILE A 81 8.50 4.20 -0.52
N LYS A 82 8.92 5.10 -1.42
CA LYS A 82 9.86 6.17 -1.11
C LYS A 82 9.31 7.09 -0.02
N TYR A 83 8.05 7.50 -0.12
CA TYR A 83 7.41 8.39 0.85
C TYR A 83 7.43 7.78 2.26
N ILE A 84 7.02 6.51 2.40
CA ILE A 84 7.00 5.83 3.69
C ILE A 84 8.43 5.63 4.20
N SER A 85 9.37 5.25 3.34
CA SER A 85 10.78 5.08 3.71
C SER A 85 11.37 6.38 4.26
N ASP A 86 11.14 7.50 3.58
CA ASP A 86 11.61 8.83 3.99
C ASP A 86 10.95 9.25 5.32
N LYS A 87 9.63 9.11 5.45
CA LYS A 87 8.88 9.50 6.66
C LYS A 87 9.24 8.68 7.90
N THR A 88 9.60 7.43 7.70
CA THR A 88 9.95 6.52 8.80
C THR A 88 11.46 6.46 9.03
N GLU A 89 12.26 7.22 8.28
CA GLU A 89 13.73 7.16 8.29
C GLU A 89 14.26 5.72 8.14
N GLY A 90 13.57 4.91 7.34
CA GLY A 90 13.88 3.49 7.15
C GLY A 90 13.66 2.59 8.37
N LYS A 91 13.04 3.08 9.44
CA LYS A 91 12.79 2.29 10.68
C LYS A 91 11.61 1.33 10.53
N LEU A 92 10.69 1.60 9.61
CA LEU A 92 9.54 0.73 9.34
C LEU A 92 9.86 -0.19 8.17
N PRO A 93 9.80 -1.53 8.34
CA PRO A 93 9.92 -2.48 7.23
C PRO A 93 8.80 -2.29 6.20
N ILE A 94 9.16 -2.21 4.92
CA ILE A 94 8.28 -2.04 3.75
C ILE A 94 8.75 -2.97 2.63
#